data_AF-A0A7J2IF25-F1
#
_entry.id   AF-A0A7J2IF25-F1
#
_cell.length_a   1.000
_cell.length_b   1.000
_cell.length_c   1.000
_cell.angle_alpha   90.00
_cell.angle_beta   90.00
_cell.angle_gamma   90.00
#
_symmetry.space_group_name_H-M   'P 1'
#
loop_
_entity.id
_entity.type
_entity.pdbx_description
1 polymer ?
#
loop_
_entity_poly.entity_id
_entity_poly.type
_entity_poly.pdbx_seq_one_letter_code
_entity_poly.pdbx_strand_id
1 'polypeptide(L)'
;MEKDGMRRKVDRIIMYLGYYLELYLGYIRDYCRTEPRKAITIGAVILILITMVAVCISHKPEKEIEPIITSEEQAIMIAKREFKYGDVKSVHLSNDMWLVEMELPLPVVVPEFMPYSNKTTKRLIVCINSTSGDVVTILPRYDIT
;
A
#
# COMPACT_ATOMS: atom_id res chain seq x y z
N MET A 1 9.89 -7.86 -5.83
CA MET A 1 9.35 -9.15 -6.32
C MET A 1 7.81 -9.24 -6.24
N GLU A 2 7.12 -8.53 -5.33
CA GLU A 2 5.64 -8.62 -5.25
C GLU A 2 4.89 -8.02 -6.45
N LYS A 3 5.38 -6.90 -7.01
CA LYS A 3 4.76 -6.24 -8.19
C LYS A 3 4.61 -7.19 -9.39
N ASP A 4 5.54 -8.12 -9.59
CA ASP A 4 5.49 -9.15 -10.65
C ASP A 4 4.46 -10.25 -10.36
N GLY A 5 4.12 -10.48 -9.09
CA GLY A 5 3.04 -11.39 -8.69
C GLY A 5 1.66 -10.80 -8.99
N MET A 6 1.49 -9.51 -8.75
CA MET A 6 0.22 -8.81 -9.01
C MET A 6 -0.04 -8.64 -10.51
N ARG A 7 0.98 -8.27 -11.29
CA ARG A 7 0.88 -8.15 -12.76
C ARG A 7 0.41 -9.45 -13.41
N ARG A 8 1.07 -10.58 -13.08
CA ARG A 8 0.70 -11.94 -13.54
C ARG A 8 -0.67 -12.46 -13.06
N LYS A 9 -1.33 -11.78 -12.11
CA LYS A 9 -2.74 -12.04 -11.76
C LYS A 9 -3.67 -11.24 -12.67
N VAL A 10 -3.38 -9.96 -12.89
CA VAL A 10 -4.13 -9.09 -13.81
C VAL A 10 -4.09 -9.63 -15.24
N ASP A 11 -2.91 -10.03 -15.74
CA ASP A 11 -2.75 -10.60 -17.08
C ASP A 11 -3.63 -11.85 -17.30
N ARG A 12 -3.73 -12.71 -16.26
CA ARG A 12 -4.62 -13.88 -16.28
C ARG A 12 -6.10 -13.50 -16.25
N ILE A 13 -6.49 -12.50 -15.46
CA ILE A 13 -7.89 -12.01 -15.44
C ILE A 13 -8.28 -11.46 -16.81
N ILE A 14 -7.40 -10.68 -17.45
CA ILE A 14 -7.62 -10.15 -18.82
C ILE A 14 -7.77 -11.29 -19.82
N MET A 15 -6.91 -12.31 -19.77
CA MET A 15 -6.98 -13.48 -20.66
C MET A 15 -8.29 -14.26 -20.49
N TYR A 16 -8.73 -14.52 -19.25
CA TYR A 16 -10.02 -15.19 -19.01
C TYR A 16 -11.21 -14.34 -19.47
N LEU A 17 -11.19 -13.02 -19.23
CA LEU A 17 -12.21 -12.10 -19.72
C LEU A 17 -12.32 -12.14 -21.25
N GLY A 18 -11.20 -12.11 -21.97
CA GLY A 18 -11.17 -12.24 -23.43
C GLY A 18 -11.82 -13.52 -23.94
N TYR A 19 -11.45 -14.67 -23.35
CA TYR A 19 -12.04 -15.97 -23.71
C TYR A 19 -13.56 -16.04 -23.50
N TYR A 20 -14.05 -15.56 -22.35
CA TYR A 20 -15.50 -15.51 -22.12
C TYR A 20 -16.20 -14.53 -23.07
N LEU A 21 -15.56 -13.42 -23.42
CA LEU A 21 -16.11 -12.45 -24.37
C LEU A 21 -16.32 -13.07 -25.76
N GLU A 22 -15.35 -13.83 -26.26
CA GLU A 22 -15.46 -14.52 -27.56
C GLU A 22 -16.62 -15.53 -27.57
N LEU A 23 -16.77 -16.33 -26.51
CA LEU A 23 -17.90 -17.25 -26.35
C LEU A 23 -19.24 -16.51 -26.38
N TYR A 24 -19.38 -15.44 -25.60
CA TYR A 24 -20.63 -14.66 -25.56
C TYR A 24 -20.92 -13.94 -26.88
N LEU A 25 -19.91 -13.46 -27.60
CA LEU A 25 -20.09 -12.88 -28.94
C LEU A 25 -20.56 -13.94 -29.96
N GLY A 26 -20.15 -15.21 -29.79
CA GLY A 26 -20.73 -16.34 -30.51
C GLY A 26 -22.22 -16.51 -30.22
N TYR A 27 -22.61 -16.59 -28.95
CA TYR A 27 -24.02 -16.68 -28.55
C TYR A 27 -24.86 -15.50 -29.06
N ILE A 28 -24.38 -14.26 -28.95
CA ILE A 28 -25.08 -13.08 -29.49
C ILE A 28 -25.30 -13.22 -31.00
N ARG A 29 -24.29 -13.68 -31.76
CA ARG A 29 -24.38 -13.87 -33.22
C ARG A 29 -25.47 -14.88 -33.60
N ASP A 30 -25.59 -15.98 -32.85
CA ASP A 30 -26.60 -17.00 -33.11
C ASP A 30 -28.00 -16.54 -32.67
N TYR A 31 -28.12 -15.86 -31.52
CA TYR A 31 -29.37 -15.23 -31.09
C TYR A 31 -29.82 -14.08 -32.01
N CYS A 32 -28.91 -13.35 -32.66
CA CYS A 32 -29.26 -12.32 -33.66
C CYS A 32 -30.03 -12.90 -34.86
N ARG A 33 -29.84 -14.20 -35.17
CA ARG A 33 -30.52 -14.88 -36.29
C ARG A 33 -31.89 -15.43 -35.92
N THR A 34 -32.14 -15.68 -34.63
CA THR A 34 -33.33 -16.41 -34.15
C THR A 34 -34.22 -15.56 -33.25
N GLU A 35 -33.64 -14.81 -32.31
CA GLU A 35 -34.33 -13.99 -31.31
C GLU A 35 -33.61 -12.65 -31.07
N PRO A 36 -33.65 -11.72 -32.05
CA PRO A 36 -32.80 -10.51 -32.03
C PRO A 36 -33.02 -9.61 -30.81
N ARG A 37 -34.23 -9.61 -30.21
CA ARG A 37 -34.49 -8.86 -28.96
C ARG A 37 -33.67 -9.42 -27.78
N LYS A 38 -33.54 -10.75 -27.66
CA LYS A 38 -32.70 -11.37 -26.62
C LYS A 38 -31.22 -11.08 -26.86
N ALA A 39 -30.76 -11.13 -28.11
CA ALA A 39 -29.39 -10.80 -28.48
C ALA A 39 -29.00 -9.36 -28.07
N ILE A 40 -29.89 -8.38 -28.29
CA ILE A 40 -29.68 -6.99 -27.86
C ILE A 40 -29.55 -6.89 -26.34
N THR A 41 -30.44 -7.55 -25.58
CA THR A 41 -30.37 -7.54 -24.10
C THR A 41 -29.07 -8.18 -23.59
N ILE A 42 -28.66 -9.33 -24.14
CA ILE A 42 -27.41 -10.00 -23.77
C ILE A 42 -26.20 -9.11 -24.08
N GLY A 43 -26.15 -8.53 -25.29
CA GLY A 43 -25.08 -7.61 -25.69
C GLY A 43 -24.98 -6.37 -24.80
N ALA A 44 -26.11 -5.78 -24.39
CA ALA A 44 -26.13 -4.65 -23.47
C ALA A 44 -25.58 -5.00 -22.08
N VAL A 45 -25.96 -6.16 -21.51
CA VAL A 45 -25.44 -6.63 -20.21
C VAL A 45 -23.92 -6.82 -20.27
N ILE A 46 -23.41 -7.43 -21.35
CA ILE A 46 -21.96 -7.63 -21.52
C ILE A 46 -21.22 -6.30 -21.67
N LEU A 47 -21.76 -5.34 -22.43
CA LEU A 47 -21.16 -4.00 -22.56
C LEU A 47 -21.03 -3.31 -21.18
N ILE A 48 -22.06 -3.40 -20.34
CA ILE A 48 -22.05 -2.87 -18.97
C ILE A 48 -20.96 -3.56 -18.13
N LEU A 49 -20.86 -4.89 -18.18
CA LEU A 49 -19.84 -5.65 -17.44
C LEU A 49 -18.41 -5.28 -17.86
N ILE A 50 -18.13 -5.17 -19.16
CA ILE A 50 -16.82 -4.70 -19.67
C ILE A 50 -16.55 -3.29 -19.12
N THR A 51 -17.53 -2.40 -19.20
CA THR A 51 -17.38 -0.99 -18.78
C THR A 51 -17.10 -0.91 -17.28
N MET A 52 -17.80 -1.67 -16.45
CA MET A 52 -17.54 -1.75 -15.01
C MET A 52 -16.13 -2.27 -14.73
N VAL A 53 -15.70 -3.36 -15.38
CA VAL A 53 -14.33 -3.89 -15.20
C VAL A 53 -13.27 -2.88 -15.66
N ALA A 54 -13.48 -2.21 -16.79
CA ALA A 54 -12.58 -1.16 -17.29
C ALA A 54 -12.50 0.02 -16.32
N VAL A 55 -13.62 0.45 -15.73
CA VAL A 55 -13.65 1.48 -14.68
C VAL A 55 -12.93 1.00 -13.43
N CYS A 56 -13.15 -0.23 -12.96
CA CYS A 56 -12.48 -0.79 -11.78
C CYS A 56 -10.96 -0.96 -11.98
N ILE A 57 -10.48 -1.22 -13.21
CA ILE A 57 -9.05 -1.26 -13.53
C ILE A 57 -8.46 0.14 -13.72
N SER A 58 -9.22 1.08 -14.30
CA SER A 58 -8.78 2.45 -14.56
C SER A 58 -8.82 3.34 -13.31
N HIS A 59 -9.68 3.02 -12.34
CA HIS A 59 -9.55 3.48 -10.96
C HIS A 59 -8.31 2.83 -10.31
N LYS A 60 -7.14 3.36 -10.67
CA LYS A 60 -6.16 3.63 -9.61
C LYS A 60 -6.83 4.60 -8.65
N PRO A 61 -6.99 4.28 -7.35
CA PRO A 61 -7.24 5.30 -6.38
C PRO A 61 -5.96 6.13 -6.27
N GLU A 62 -5.86 7.21 -7.04
CA GLU A 62 -5.10 8.38 -6.63
C GLU A 62 -5.84 9.00 -5.45
N LYS A 63 -5.80 8.29 -4.31
CA LYS A 63 -6.01 8.93 -3.02
C LYS A 63 -4.81 9.85 -2.83
N GLU A 64 -5.07 11.14 -2.77
CA GLU A 64 -4.42 11.95 -1.76
C GLU A 64 -4.70 11.25 -0.43
N ILE A 65 -3.70 10.51 0.07
CA ILE A 65 -3.83 9.83 1.35
C ILE A 65 -3.57 10.93 2.38
N GLU A 66 -4.65 11.45 2.98
CA GLU A 66 -4.55 12.31 4.15
C GLU A 66 -3.64 11.65 5.19
N PRO A 67 -2.72 12.40 5.85
CA PRO A 67 -1.83 11.82 6.83
C PRO A 67 -2.64 11.21 7.98
N ILE A 68 -2.50 9.88 8.16
CA ILE A 68 -3.12 9.13 9.27
C ILE A 68 -2.61 9.63 10.63
N ILE A 69 -1.35 10.10 10.68
CA ILE A 69 -0.75 10.75 11.84
C ILE A 69 -0.76 12.27 11.66
N THR A 70 -1.71 12.93 12.33
CA THR A 70 -1.88 14.39 12.30
C THR A 70 -1.32 15.11 13.53
N SER A 71 -0.85 14.38 14.57
CA SER A 71 -0.32 14.99 15.80
C SER A 71 0.95 14.31 16.35
N GLU A 72 1.72 15.07 17.14
CA GLU A 72 2.92 14.60 17.83
C GLU A 72 2.59 13.47 18.82
N GLU A 73 1.46 13.54 19.53
CA GLU A 73 1.03 12.53 20.49
C GLU A 73 0.75 11.18 19.83
N GLN A 74 0.20 11.19 18.60
CA GLN A 74 0.00 9.98 17.81
C GLN A 74 1.34 9.35 17.40
N ALA A 75 2.31 10.16 16.94
CA ALA A 75 3.66 9.71 16.64
C ALA A 75 4.36 9.12 17.87
N ILE A 76 4.29 9.80 19.02
CA ILE A 76 4.80 9.32 20.32
C ILE A 76 4.15 7.99 20.71
N MET A 77 2.83 7.85 20.54
CA MET A 77 2.11 6.62 20.89
C MET A 77 2.59 5.44 20.03
N ILE A 78 2.82 5.65 18.74
CA ILE A 78 3.32 4.61 17.83
C ILE A 78 4.78 4.25 18.18
N ALA A 79 5.65 5.23 18.39
CA ALA A 79 7.03 5.00 18.81
C ALA A 79 7.12 4.21 20.14
N LYS A 80 6.24 4.51 21.10
CA LYS A 80 6.11 3.77 22.37
C LYS A 80 5.42 2.40 22.25
N ARG A 81 4.79 2.05 21.12
CA ARG A 81 4.33 0.66 20.89
C ARG A 81 5.51 -0.26 20.57
N GLU A 82 6.43 0.20 19.72
CA GLU A 82 7.69 -0.50 19.44
C GLU A 82 8.64 -0.48 20.66
N PHE A 83 8.84 0.69 21.26
CA PHE A 83 9.80 0.89 22.35
C PHE A 83 9.09 1.30 23.65
N LYS A 84 8.35 0.35 24.24
CA LYS A 84 7.48 0.54 25.41
C LYS A 84 8.09 1.29 26.61
N TYR A 85 9.40 1.16 26.83
CA TYR A 85 10.11 1.75 27.96
C TYR A 85 11.06 2.89 27.55
N GLY A 86 10.98 3.39 26.32
CA GLY A 86 11.80 4.50 25.85
C GLY A 86 11.28 5.86 26.29
N ASP A 87 12.18 6.69 26.80
CA ASP A 87 11.93 8.10 27.09
C ASP A 87 12.08 8.92 25.81
N VAL A 88 11.00 9.58 25.38
CA VAL A 88 11.02 10.49 24.22
C VAL A 88 11.81 11.75 24.58
N LYS A 89 12.73 12.16 23.70
CA LYS A 89 13.55 13.37 23.88
C LYS A 89 13.10 14.52 22.99
N SER A 90 12.75 14.23 21.74
CA SER A 90 12.11 15.19 20.84
C SER A 90 11.23 14.48 19.80
N VAL A 91 10.37 15.26 19.15
CA VAL A 91 9.54 14.85 18.02
C VAL A 91 9.65 15.93 16.96
N HIS A 92 9.83 15.54 15.71
CA HIS A 92 9.88 16.47 14.57
C HIS A 92 9.14 15.87 13.37
N LEU A 93 8.38 16.68 12.64
CA LEU A 93 7.85 16.32 11.32
C LEU A 93 8.81 16.83 10.24
N SER A 94 9.22 15.96 9.32
CA SER A 94 10.09 16.30 8.19
C SER A 94 9.76 15.44 6.99
N ASN A 95 9.42 16.05 5.85
CA ASN A 95 9.13 15.38 4.58
C ASN A 95 8.17 14.18 4.73
N ASP A 96 6.99 14.40 5.33
CA ASP A 96 5.96 13.39 5.59
C ASP A 96 6.42 12.19 6.45
N MET A 97 7.48 12.39 7.23
CA MET A 97 7.93 11.45 8.26
C MET A 97 7.97 12.12 9.63
N TRP A 98 7.32 11.50 10.60
CA TRP A 98 7.50 11.79 12.01
C TRP A 98 8.78 11.12 12.51
N LEU A 99 9.68 11.93 13.05
CA LEU A 99 10.97 11.52 13.62
C LEU A 99 10.84 11.63 15.14
N VAL A 100 10.69 10.50 15.83
CA VAL A 100 10.58 10.45 17.29
C VAL A 100 11.91 9.99 17.88
N GLU A 101 12.63 10.89 18.54
CA GLU A 101 13.86 10.54 19.25
C GLU A 101 13.54 9.88 20.59
N MET A 102 14.14 8.73 20.86
CA MET A 102 13.98 7.97 22.11
C MET A 102 15.32 7.58 22.71
N GLU A 103 15.40 7.65 24.05
CA GLU A 103 16.46 7.06 24.86
C GLU A 103 15.91 5.85 25.61
N LEU A 104 16.54 4.70 25.44
CA LEU A 104 16.12 3.43 26.03
C LEU A 104 16.89 3.11 27.32
N PRO A 105 16.25 2.48 28.32
CA PRO A 105 16.92 2.09 29.57
C PRO A 105 18.03 1.07 29.32
N LEU A 106 17.79 0.14 28.39
CA LEU A 106 18.73 -0.88 27.94
C LEU A 106 19.13 -0.63 26.48
N PRO A 107 20.40 -0.89 26.09
CA PRO A 107 20.80 -0.79 24.69
C PRO A 107 20.08 -1.84 23.83
N VAL A 108 19.71 -1.46 22.61
CA VAL A 108 19.14 -2.36 21.60
C VAL A 108 20.01 -2.38 20.35
N VAL A 109 19.96 -3.48 19.62
CA VAL A 109 20.62 -3.60 18.30
C VAL A 109 19.72 -2.96 17.26
N VAL A 110 20.21 -1.92 16.61
CA VAL A 110 19.57 -1.26 15.47
C VAL A 110 20.35 -1.66 14.20
N PRO A 111 19.67 -2.16 13.14
CA PRO A 111 20.33 -2.38 11.86
C PRO A 111 20.68 -1.03 11.22
N GLU A 112 21.94 -0.82 10.86
CA GLU A 112 22.32 0.38 10.12
C GLU A 112 21.92 0.26 8.63
N PHE A 113 21.77 1.41 7.95
CA PHE A 113 21.47 1.45 6.52
C PHE A 113 22.56 0.84 5.61
N MET A 114 23.72 0.44 6.17
CA MET A 114 24.75 -0.33 5.46
C MET A 114 24.61 -1.83 5.75
N PRO A 115 24.69 -2.70 4.73
CA PRO A 115 24.14 -4.06 4.77
C PRO A 115 24.79 -5.07 5.75
N TYR A 116 25.81 -4.69 6.51
CA TYR A 116 26.58 -5.59 7.40
C TYR A 116 27.01 -4.97 8.75
N SER A 117 26.34 -3.91 9.21
CA SER A 117 26.62 -3.28 10.52
C SER A 117 25.38 -3.25 11.40
N ASN A 118 25.40 -4.06 12.46
CA ASN A 118 24.41 -4.03 13.54
C ASN A 118 24.99 -3.21 14.69
N LYS A 119 24.42 -2.05 14.99
CA LYS A 119 24.91 -1.16 16.04
C LYS A 119 24.05 -1.23 17.28
N THR A 120 24.68 -1.50 18.42
CA THR A 120 24.03 -1.43 19.73
C THR A 120 23.99 0.03 20.19
N THR A 121 22.79 0.57 20.43
CA THR A 121 22.60 1.95 20.90
C THR A 121 21.54 2.04 22.00
N LYS A 122 21.66 3.05 22.87
CA LYS A 122 20.56 3.49 23.75
C LYS A 122 19.72 4.61 23.13
N ARG A 123 20.26 5.38 22.19
CA ARG A 123 19.58 6.52 21.55
C ARG A 123 19.25 6.18 20.12
N LEU A 124 17.98 6.31 19.77
CA LEU A 124 17.46 6.01 18.43
C LEU A 124 16.43 7.04 17.99
N ILE A 125 16.21 7.10 16.68
CA ILE A 125 15.15 7.88 16.06
C ILE A 125 14.21 6.87 15.38
N VAL A 126 12.96 6.83 15.80
CA VAL A 126 11.90 6.06 15.13
C VAL A 126 11.35 6.93 14.01
N CYS A 127 11.50 6.47 12.76
CA CYS A 127 10.99 7.14 11.58
C CYS A 127 9.64 6.53 11.20
N ILE A 128 8.57 7.30 11.36
CA ILE A 128 7.18 6.86 11.15
C ILE A 128 6.61 7.62 9.95
N ASN A 129 6.03 6.91 8.99
CA ASN A 129 5.38 7.53 7.84
C ASN A 129 4.09 8.24 8.29
N SER A 130 3.93 9.55 8.05
CA SER A 130 2.72 10.28 8.45
C SER A 130 1.48 9.77 7.74
N THR A 131 1.66 9.23 6.53
CA THR A 131 0.62 8.82 5.58
C THR A 131 0.14 7.39 5.76
N SER A 132 1.01 6.45 6.13
CA SER A 132 0.60 5.05 6.41
C SER A 132 0.52 4.71 7.89
N GLY A 133 1.19 5.47 8.76
CA GLY A 133 1.31 5.17 10.18
C GLY A 133 2.38 4.12 10.52
N ASP A 134 3.06 3.56 9.52
CA ASP A 134 4.06 2.50 9.70
C ASP A 134 5.41 3.05 10.16
N VAL A 135 6.11 2.28 10.99
CA VAL A 135 7.53 2.51 11.31
C VAL A 135 8.37 2.04 10.11
N VAL A 136 8.91 2.99 9.36
CA VAL A 136 9.68 2.74 8.13
C VAL A 136 11.13 2.35 8.44
N THR A 137 11.67 2.88 9.54
CA THR A 137 13.08 2.77 9.88
C THR A 137 13.33 3.14 11.33
N ILE A 138 14.40 2.57 11.90
CA ILE A 138 14.95 2.98 13.18
C ILE A 138 16.41 3.37 12.91
N LEU A 139 16.78 4.60 13.25
CA LEU A 139 18.14 5.12 13.08
C LEU A 139 18.86 5.16 14.44
N PRO A 140 20.12 4.73 14.55
CA PRO A 140 20.91 5.07 15.73
C PRO A 140 21.18 6.58 15.73
N ARG A 141 20.92 7.27 16.84
CA ARG A 141 21.41 8.65 16.97
C ARG A 141 22.93 8.60 17.15
N TYR A 142 23.62 9.48 16.43
CA TYR A 142 25.00 9.82 16.71
C TYR A 142 24.99 11.04 17.63
N ASP A 143 25.54 10.90 18.83
CA ASP A 143 25.95 12.06 19.60
C ASP A 143 27.14 12.69 18.85
N ILE A 144 26.91 13.83 18.20
CA ILE A 144 27.97 14.65 17.61
C ILE A 144 28.55 15.47 18.77
N THR A 145 29.62 14.94 19.38
CA THR A 145 30.49 15.66 20.31
C THR A 145 31.54 16.46 19.56
#